data_AF-A0A9E5LWI5-F1
#
_entry.id   AF-A0A9E5LWI5-F1
#
_cell.length_a   1.000
_cell.length_b   1.000
_cell.length_c   1.000
_cell.angle_alpha   90.00
_cell.angle_beta   90.00
_cell.angle_gamma   90.00
#
_symmetry.space_group_name_H-M   'P 1'
#
loop_
_entity.id
_entity.type
_entity.pdbx_description
1 polymer ?
#
loop_
_entity_poly.entity_id
_entity_poly.type
_entity_poly.pdbx_seq_one_letter_code
_entity_poly.pdbx_strand_id
1 'polypeptide(L)'
;MKTRQQGVVADLQAALPPGGLFRERHWRWSEEPLRLDAADHKFLENLGKRIAVFLRASNRLYQASASGEAPGFVAEWLDLGKPAEIIGLGREEQTKDRIPRVLRPDLLKTEQGWALTEIDAVPGGVGLTAWMQENYARLGHSVLGGGFGMRSLAEEVLGDGEVVISREAEDYRPEWNWLVGEARVRSAEGYRCGERLAYRFFEMFDWISLGGIRSSWGPDRKMEAAPKAFLEEKLWWALFWMQPLEGWWKKELGEGYFREFRELVPRAWPLRPVELPPEGILPELGIQRWDELEKFSQRNRDLVIKVSGFSPKAWGSRGVTVGRDQPREKWTANLRQALQDWSRQPHLLQRFARLGEVSHPVWHESRNEMSEERWRLRLCPYYLVTG
;
A
#
# COMPACT_ATOMS: atom_id res chain seq x y z
N MET A 1 10.95 38.24 8.71
CA MET A 1 10.92 36.78 8.48
C MET A 1 9.60 36.18 8.96
N LYS A 2 9.26 36.23 10.26
CA LYS A 2 7.99 35.72 10.82
C LYS A 2 6.71 36.14 10.07
N THR A 3 6.55 37.42 9.72
CA THR A 3 5.39 37.92 8.95
C THR A 3 5.29 37.32 7.54
N ARG A 4 6.43 37.02 6.91
CA ARG A 4 6.47 36.37 5.58
C ARG A 4 6.11 34.89 5.69
N GLN A 5 6.59 34.20 6.73
CA GLN A 5 6.29 32.79 6.99
C GLN A 5 4.80 32.58 7.30
N GLN A 6 4.22 33.47 8.13
CA GLN A 6 2.78 33.52 8.37
C GLN A 6 1.99 33.72 7.07
N GLY A 7 2.47 34.58 6.17
CA GLY A 7 1.88 34.80 4.86
C GLY A 7 1.83 33.51 4.02
N VAL A 8 2.95 32.78 3.92
CA VAL A 8 3.03 31.54 3.13
C VAL A 8 2.07 30.46 3.65
N VAL A 9 2.02 30.23 4.96
CA VAL A 9 1.10 29.24 5.54
C VAL A 9 -0.35 29.65 5.33
N ALA A 10 -0.68 30.94 5.50
CA ALA A 10 -2.02 31.45 5.22
C ALA A 10 -2.40 31.30 3.74
N ASP A 11 -1.47 31.56 2.82
CA ASP A 11 -1.68 31.39 1.38
C ASP A 11 -1.95 29.91 1.03
N LEU A 12 -1.19 28.98 1.63
CA LEU A 12 -1.42 27.54 1.47
C LEU A 12 -2.79 27.11 2.04
N GLN A 13 -3.17 27.62 3.21
CA GLN A 13 -4.49 27.35 3.79
C GLN A 13 -5.62 27.90 2.91
N ALA A 14 -5.46 29.10 2.36
CA ALA A 14 -6.42 29.73 1.48
C ALA A 14 -6.52 29.05 0.10
N ALA A 15 -5.45 28.39 -0.35
CA ALA A 15 -5.42 27.65 -1.60
C ALA A 15 -6.11 26.28 -1.55
N LEU A 16 -6.53 25.80 -0.37
CA LEU A 16 -7.33 24.59 -0.27
C LEU A 16 -8.70 24.79 -0.95
N PRO A 17 -9.20 23.79 -1.69
CA PRO A 17 -10.54 23.89 -2.26
C PRO A 17 -11.62 23.94 -1.16
N PRO A 18 -12.80 24.51 -1.46
CA PRO A 18 -13.95 24.44 -0.57
C PRO A 18 -14.25 22.98 -0.17
N GLY A 19 -14.37 22.72 1.13
CA GLY A 19 -14.56 21.36 1.66
C GLY A 19 -13.28 20.55 1.85
N GLY A 20 -12.11 21.11 1.49
CA GLY A 20 -10.81 20.47 1.62
C GLY A 20 -10.59 19.32 0.62
N LEU A 21 -9.48 18.61 0.79
CA LEU A 21 -9.12 17.45 -0.06
C LEU A 21 -9.47 16.11 0.61
N PHE A 22 -9.81 16.15 1.88
CA PHE A 22 -10.15 15.00 2.71
C PHE A 22 -11.22 15.36 3.71
N ARG A 23 -12.23 14.48 3.88
CA ARG A 23 -13.21 14.67 4.95
C ARG A 23 -12.56 14.45 6.32
N GLU A 24 -12.88 15.32 7.27
CA GLU A 24 -12.57 15.15 8.69
C GLU A 24 -11.08 14.96 9.03
N ARG A 25 -10.17 15.51 8.21
CA ARG A 25 -8.72 15.52 8.48
C ARG A 25 -8.22 16.91 8.79
N HIS A 26 -7.34 17.00 9.78
CA HIS A 26 -6.59 18.19 10.13
C HIS A 26 -5.13 18.00 9.77
N TRP A 27 -4.50 19.07 9.27
CA TRP A 27 -3.11 19.07 8.82
C TRP A 27 -2.27 19.96 9.70
N ARG A 28 -1.04 19.53 9.98
CA ARG A 28 0.02 20.45 10.40
C ARG A 28 0.67 21.01 9.14
N TRP A 29 0.91 22.32 9.14
CA TRP A 29 1.38 23.04 7.96
C TRP A 29 2.88 23.23 7.99
N SER A 30 3.49 23.28 6.81
CA SER A 30 4.87 23.71 6.62
C SER A 30 4.94 24.66 5.43
N GLU A 31 5.89 25.60 5.48
CA GLU A 31 6.16 26.52 4.37
C GLU A 31 7.12 25.94 3.33
N GLU A 32 7.75 24.82 3.64
CA GLU A 32 8.67 24.12 2.75
C GLU A 32 8.31 22.64 2.59
N PRO A 33 8.52 22.05 1.40
CA PRO A 33 8.37 20.62 1.22
C PRO A 33 9.46 19.86 1.98
N LEU A 34 9.22 18.57 2.22
CA LEU A 34 10.25 17.68 2.77
C LEU A 34 11.46 17.66 1.83
N ARG A 35 12.63 17.98 2.37
CA ARG A 35 13.89 17.92 1.63
C ARG A 35 14.39 16.48 1.57
N LEU A 36 14.75 16.04 0.37
CA LEU A 36 15.37 14.74 0.12
C LEU A 36 16.85 14.96 -0.19
N ASP A 37 17.72 14.17 0.40
CA ASP A 37 19.13 14.14 -0.03
C ASP A 37 19.28 13.42 -1.39
N ALA A 38 20.47 13.53 -1.98
CA ALA A 38 20.73 12.95 -3.30
C ALA A 38 20.63 11.41 -3.32
N ALA A 39 20.92 10.75 -2.19
CA ALA A 39 20.86 9.29 -2.09
C ALA A 39 19.41 8.80 -2.02
N ASP A 40 18.59 9.45 -1.20
CA ASP A 40 17.15 9.18 -1.09
C ASP A 40 16.43 9.49 -2.41
N HIS A 41 16.76 10.60 -3.07
CA HIS A 41 16.21 10.92 -4.39
C HIS A 41 16.52 9.82 -5.41
N LYS A 42 17.80 9.45 -5.56
CA LYS A 42 18.21 8.38 -6.49
C LYS A 42 17.58 7.03 -6.16
N PHE A 43 17.42 6.72 -4.87
CA PHE A 43 16.72 5.52 -4.43
C PHE A 43 15.26 5.53 -4.90
N LEU A 44 14.54 6.63 -4.67
CA LEU A 44 13.13 6.78 -5.05
C LEU A 44 12.93 6.73 -6.58
N GLU A 45 13.82 7.31 -7.38
CA GLU A 45 13.75 7.21 -8.84
C GLU A 45 13.81 5.75 -9.33
N ASN A 46 14.66 4.93 -8.71
CA ASN A 46 14.84 3.53 -9.11
C ASN A 46 13.77 2.59 -8.52
N LEU A 47 13.13 2.99 -7.42
CA LEU A 47 12.18 2.14 -6.70
C LEU A 47 10.97 1.76 -7.55
N GLY A 48 10.39 2.69 -8.32
CA GLY A 48 9.18 2.43 -9.11
C GLY A 48 9.33 1.23 -10.05
N LYS A 49 10.46 1.13 -10.74
CA LYS A 49 10.78 -0.01 -11.61
C LYS A 49 10.85 -1.32 -10.83
N ARG A 50 11.45 -1.31 -9.63
CA ARG A 50 11.56 -2.51 -8.77
C ARG A 50 10.19 -2.98 -8.30
N ILE A 51 9.33 -2.07 -7.84
CA ILE A 51 7.95 -2.39 -7.44
C ILE A 51 7.16 -2.99 -8.62
N ALA A 52 7.24 -2.38 -9.80
CA ALA A 52 6.52 -2.86 -10.98
C ALA A 52 6.99 -4.25 -11.44
N VAL A 53 8.30 -4.54 -11.39
CA VAL A 53 8.84 -5.86 -11.69
C VAL A 53 8.40 -6.89 -10.64
N PHE A 54 8.40 -6.52 -9.35
CA PHE A 54 7.88 -7.37 -8.27
C PHE A 54 6.41 -7.73 -8.48
N LEU A 55 5.54 -6.76 -8.76
CA LEU A 55 4.11 -7.03 -9.00
C LEU A 55 3.88 -7.92 -10.22
N ARG A 56 4.65 -7.72 -11.31
CA ARG A 56 4.61 -8.61 -12.48
C ARG A 56 5.06 -10.04 -12.13
N ALA A 57 6.14 -10.17 -11.36
CA ALA A 57 6.64 -11.47 -10.90
C ALA A 57 5.64 -12.19 -9.99
N SER A 58 4.99 -11.46 -9.08
CA SER A 58 3.92 -11.96 -8.21
C SER A 58 2.69 -12.40 -9.02
N ASN A 59 2.28 -11.60 -10.00
CA ASN A 59 1.19 -11.96 -10.91
C ASN A 59 1.50 -13.26 -11.65
N ARG A 60 2.68 -13.36 -12.28
CA ARG A 60 3.10 -14.58 -12.99
C ARG A 60 3.17 -15.79 -12.06
N LEU A 61 3.69 -15.63 -10.84
CA LEU A 61 3.81 -16.72 -9.88
C LEU A 61 2.43 -17.23 -9.45
N TYR A 62 1.48 -16.34 -9.21
CA TYR A 62 0.11 -16.71 -8.89
C TYR A 62 -0.53 -17.49 -10.04
N GLN A 63 -0.42 -17.01 -11.28
CA GLN A 63 -0.99 -17.68 -12.45
C GLN A 63 -0.34 -19.05 -12.69
N ALA A 64 0.98 -19.14 -12.63
CA ALA A 64 1.71 -20.40 -12.78
C ALA A 64 1.39 -21.39 -11.65
N SER A 65 1.20 -20.92 -10.42
CA SER A 65 0.76 -21.76 -9.30
C SER A 65 -0.65 -22.29 -9.53
N ALA A 66 -1.56 -21.44 -10.02
CA ALA A 66 -2.94 -21.82 -10.33
C ALA A 66 -3.04 -22.80 -11.53
N SER A 67 -2.11 -22.74 -12.49
CA SER A 67 -2.05 -23.68 -13.63
C SER A 67 -1.25 -24.96 -13.36
N GLY A 68 -0.58 -25.06 -12.20
CA GLY A 68 0.26 -26.22 -11.84
C GLY A 68 1.69 -26.17 -12.37
N GLU A 69 2.13 -25.03 -12.90
CA GLU A 69 3.49 -24.78 -13.42
C GLU A 69 4.47 -24.27 -12.33
N ALA A 70 3.95 -23.87 -11.16
CA ALA A 70 4.71 -23.47 -9.99
C ALA A 70 4.12 -24.14 -8.72
N PRO A 71 4.78 -24.06 -7.54
CA PRO A 71 4.27 -24.69 -6.33
C PRO A 71 2.82 -24.27 -6.02
N GLY A 72 1.91 -25.25 -5.93
CA GLY A 72 0.46 -25.00 -5.80
C GLY A 72 0.05 -24.23 -4.55
N PHE A 73 0.84 -24.33 -3.47
CA PHE A 73 0.54 -23.66 -2.20
C PHE A 73 0.45 -22.12 -2.33
N VAL A 74 1.08 -21.52 -3.35
CA VAL A 74 1.04 -20.06 -3.53
C VAL A 74 -0.37 -19.59 -3.86
N ALA A 75 -0.99 -20.16 -4.90
CA ALA A 75 -2.37 -19.87 -5.25
C ALA A 75 -3.34 -20.34 -4.16
N GLU A 76 -3.13 -21.53 -3.59
CA GLU A 76 -3.97 -22.03 -2.50
C GLU A 76 -4.04 -21.06 -1.32
N TRP A 77 -2.90 -20.51 -0.88
CA TRP A 77 -2.88 -19.60 0.26
C TRP A 77 -3.43 -18.21 -0.09
N LEU A 78 -3.14 -17.71 -1.29
CA LEU A 78 -3.65 -16.42 -1.75
C LEU A 78 -5.15 -16.46 -2.07
N ASP A 79 -5.76 -17.63 -2.23
CA ASP A 79 -7.20 -17.80 -2.45
C ASP A 79 -8.00 -17.94 -1.14
N LEU A 80 -7.36 -18.20 -0.01
CA LEU A 80 -8.05 -18.43 1.28
C LEU A 80 -8.98 -17.25 1.61
N GLY A 81 -10.21 -17.59 2.00
CA GLY A 81 -11.26 -16.62 2.36
C GLY A 81 -12.00 -15.97 1.20
N LYS A 82 -11.54 -16.16 -0.05
CA LYS A 82 -12.15 -15.49 -1.23
C LYS A 82 -13.29 -16.33 -1.82
N PRO A 83 -14.42 -15.70 -2.19
CA PRO A 83 -15.44 -16.34 -3.01
C PRO A 83 -14.89 -16.77 -4.37
N ALA A 84 -15.45 -17.83 -4.94
CA ALA A 84 -15.06 -18.37 -6.25
C ALA A 84 -15.10 -17.31 -7.37
N GLU A 85 -16.08 -16.39 -7.32
CA GLU A 85 -16.17 -15.25 -8.24
C GLU A 85 -14.90 -14.38 -8.20
N ILE A 86 -14.42 -14.02 -7.01
CA ILE A 86 -13.23 -13.17 -6.82
C ILE A 86 -11.96 -13.88 -7.34
N ILE A 87 -11.86 -15.18 -7.07
CA ILE A 87 -10.75 -16.01 -7.57
C ILE A 87 -10.79 -16.05 -9.11
N GLY A 88 -11.99 -16.22 -9.68
CA GLY A 88 -12.22 -16.22 -11.13
C GLY A 88 -11.76 -14.91 -11.80
N LEU A 89 -12.13 -13.75 -11.22
CA LEU A 89 -11.69 -12.44 -11.72
C LEU A 89 -10.16 -12.32 -11.78
N GLY A 90 -9.47 -12.83 -10.77
CA GLY A 90 -8.00 -12.82 -10.72
C GLY A 90 -7.35 -13.63 -11.84
N ARG A 91 -8.03 -14.68 -12.31
CA ARG A 91 -7.57 -15.66 -13.32
C ARG A 91 -8.11 -15.41 -14.71
N GLU A 92 -8.80 -14.29 -14.93
CA GLU A 92 -9.38 -13.94 -16.22
C GLU A 92 -8.28 -13.76 -17.29
N GLU A 93 -8.36 -14.54 -18.37
CA GLU A 93 -7.30 -14.68 -19.37
C GLU A 93 -7.05 -13.35 -20.12
N GLN A 94 -8.10 -12.60 -20.45
CA GLN A 94 -7.96 -11.32 -21.14
C GLN A 94 -7.26 -10.24 -20.30
N THR A 95 -7.22 -10.41 -18.98
CA THR A 95 -6.55 -9.49 -18.05
C THR A 95 -5.36 -10.14 -17.34
N LYS A 96 -4.93 -11.32 -17.79
CA LYS A 96 -3.92 -12.15 -17.12
C LYS A 96 -2.65 -11.41 -16.76
N ASP A 97 -2.08 -10.67 -17.71
CA ASP A 97 -0.81 -9.94 -17.52
C ASP A 97 -0.97 -8.52 -16.97
N ARG A 98 -2.21 -8.07 -16.72
CA ARG A 98 -2.46 -6.72 -16.22
C ARG A 98 -2.07 -6.60 -14.75
N ILE A 99 -1.30 -5.57 -14.44
CA ILE A 99 -1.06 -5.08 -13.08
C ILE A 99 -1.62 -3.64 -12.97
N PRO A 100 -1.89 -3.13 -11.76
CA PRO A 100 -2.24 -1.71 -11.59
C PRO A 100 -1.16 -0.81 -12.17
N ARG A 101 -1.58 0.24 -12.89
CA ARG A 101 -0.63 1.23 -13.46
C ARG A 101 -0.20 2.27 -12.44
N VAL A 102 -1.05 2.63 -11.49
CA VAL A 102 -0.70 3.56 -10.42
C VAL A 102 -0.25 2.77 -9.20
N LEU A 103 1.01 2.93 -8.81
CA LEU A 103 1.62 2.20 -7.70
C LEU A 103 2.00 3.17 -6.59
N ARG A 104 1.64 2.85 -5.34
CA ARG A 104 2.10 3.58 -4.16
C ARG A 104 2.75 2.63 -3.15
N PRO A 105 4.08 2.50 -3.13
CA PRO A 105 4.76 1.83 -2.04
C PRO A 105 4.76 2.71 -0.78
N ASP A 106 4.31 2.16 0.33
CA ASP A 106 4.42 2.81 1.64
C ASP A 106 5.80 2.49 2.25
N LEU A 107 6.62 3.53 2.41
CA LEU A 107 7.98 3.43 2.91
C LEU A 107 8.09 4.04 4.31
N LEU A 108 8.79 3.34 5.20
CA LEU A 108 9.18 3.86 6.51
C LEU A 108 10.67 4.21 6.49
N LYS A 109 11.03 5.43 6.92
CA LYS A 109 12.43 5.79 7.14
C LYS A 109 12.91 5.17 8.46
N THR A 110 13.94 4.33 8.39
CA THR A 110 14.60 3.70 9.53
C THR A 110 15.98 4.31 9.74
N GLU A 111 16.65 3.95 10.84
CA GLU A 111 18.06 4.31 11.06
C GLU A 111 19.00 3.64 10.04
N GLN A 112 18.58 2.52 9.44
CA GLN A 112 19.39 1.70 8.52
C GLN A 112 19.03 1.92 7.04
N GLY A 113 18.02 2.72 6.72
CA GLY A 113 17.57 2.97 5.34
C GLY A 113 16.05 3.06 5.22
N TRP A 114 15.50 2.53 4.14
CA TRP A 114 14.06 2.47 3.89
C TRP A 114 13.54 1.07 4.16
N ALA A 115 12.32 0.97 4.70
CA ALA A 115 11.58 -0.26 4.84
C ALA A 115 10.25 -0.17 4.08
N LEU A 116 10.00 -1.09 3.15
CA LEU A 116 8.73 -1.19 2.42
C LEU A 116 7.72 -1.96 3.27
N THR A 117 6.59 -1.32 3.58
CA THR A 117 5.56 -1.94 4.41
C THR A 117 4.39 -2.50 3.62
N GLU A 118 3.97 -1.78 2.58
CA GLU A 118 2.77 -2.07 1.77
C GLU A 118 2.98 -1.54 0.35
N ILE A 119 2.26 -2.11 -0.62
CA ILE A 119 2.12 -1.55 -1.96
C ILE A 119 0.63 -1.45 -2.22
N ASP A 120 0.12 -0.22 -2.41
CA ASP A 120 -1.28 -0.01 -2.71
C ASP A 120 -1.51 0.00 -4.23
N ALA A 121 -2.52 -0.78 -4.64
CA ALA A 121 -2.98 -0.89 -6.01
C ALA A 121 -4.04 0.17 -6.39
N VAL A 122 -4.75 0.70 -5.39
CA VAL A 122 -5.79 1.73 -5.53
C VAL A 122 -5.53 2.89 -4.54
N PRO A 123 -4.39 3.58 -4.65
CA PRO A 123 -3.95 4.50 -3.62
C PRO A 123 -4.77 5.80 -3.58
N GLY A 124 -5.23 6.20 -2.40
CA GLY A 124 -5.75 7.55 -2.16
C GLY A 124 -4.65 8.59 -2.02
N GLY A 125 -4.97 9.86 -1.77
CA GLY A 125 -3.99 10.95 -1.62
C GLY A 125 -3.44 11.50 -2.93
N VAL A 126 -3.97 11.06 -4.07
CA VAL A 126 -3.57 11.50 -5.41
C VAL A 126 -3.83 13.00 -5.60
N GLY A 127 -5.04 13.46 -5.27
CA GLY A 127 -5.40 14.87 -5.43
C GLY A 127 -4.72 15.75 -4.38
N LEU A 128 -4.52 15.27 -3.15
CA LEU A 128 -3.69 15.99 -2.17
C LEU A 128 -2.25 16.14 -2.63
N THR A 129 -1.65 15.09 -3.18
CA THR A 129 -0.27 15.15 -3.67
C THR A 129 -0.15 16.08 -4.87
N ALA A 130 -1.11 16.06 -5.80
CA ALA A 130 -1.20 17.03 -6.89
C ALA A 130 -1.32 18.47 -6.37
N TRP A 131 -2.21 18.71 -5.40
CA TRP A 131 -2.37 20.03 -4.78
C TRP A 131 -1.08 20.51 -4.12
N MET A 132 -0.37 19.64 -3.40
CA MET A 132 0.92 19.97 -2.79
C MET A 132 1.97 20.32 -3.85
N GLN A 133 2.08 19.52 -4.93
CA GLN A 133 3.00 19.80 -6.03
C GLN A 133 2.74 21.17 -6.65
N GLU A 134 1.48 21.48 -6.98
CA GLU A 134 1.11 22.74 -7.62
C GLU A 134 1.45 23.94 -6.72
N ASN A 135 1.12 23.86 -5.42
CA ASN A 135 1.31 24.99 -4.52
C ASN A 135 2.76 25.18 -4.08
N TYR A 136 3.50 24.12 -3.75
CA TYR A 136 4.92 24.26 -3.43
C TYR A 136 5.75 24.69 -4.65
N ALA A 137 5.39 24.27 -5.86
CA ALA A 137 6.03 24.76 -7.09
C ALA A 137 5.76 26.26 -7.32
N ARG A 138 4.53 26.74 -7.06
CA ARG A 138 4.20 28.19 -7.13
C ARG A 138 5.00 29.02 -6.13
N LEU A 139 5.37 28.44 -4.98
CA LEU A 139 6.25 29.06 -4.00
C LEU A 139 7.74 29.04 -4.41
N GLY A 140 8.07 28.46 -5.57
CA GLY A 140 9.42 28.43 -6.13
C GLY A 140 10.25 27.22 -5.70
N HIS A 141 9.65 26.23 -5.04
CA HIS A 141 10.36 25.00 -4.65
C HIS A 141 10.51 24.04 -5.83
N SER A 142 11.65 23.35 -5.91
CA SER A 142 11.83 22.22 -6.82
C SER A 142 11.19 20.97 -6.22
N VAL A 143 10.06 20.54 -6.77
CA VAL A 143 9.28 19.41 -6.27
C VAL A 143 9.54 18.15 -7.12
N LEU A 144 9.68 16.99 -6.48
CA LEU A 144 9.84 15.72 -7.19
C LEU A 144 8.61 15.44 -8.08
N GLY A 145 8.86 15.13 -9.36
CA GLY A 145 7.81 14.98 -10.37
C GLY A 145 7.31 16.30 -10.97
N GLY A 146 7.84 17.45 -10.54
CA GLY A 146 7.44 18.77 -11.02
C GLY A 146 6.12 19.27 -10.42
N GLY A 147 5.72 20.50 -10.79
CA GLY A 147 4.55 21.16 -10.23
C GLY A 147 3.20 20.57 -10.66
N PHE A 148 3.16 19.74 -11.71
CA PHE A 148 1.93 19.15 -12.24
C PHE A 148 2.01 17.63 -12.41
N GLY A 149 3.07 16.97 -11.91
CA GLY A 149 3.34 15.55 -12.18
C GLY A 149 2.17 14.62 -11.88
N MET A 150 1.53 14.76 -10.71
CA MET A 150 0.38 13.94 -10.34
C MET A 150 -0.88 14.26 -11.15
N ARG A 151 -1.06 15.51 -11.59
CA ARG A 151 -2.15 15.88 -12.50
C ARG A 151 -1.96 15.23 -13.86
N SER A 152 -0.76 15.32 -14.43
CA SER A 152 -0.41 14.65 -15.68
C SER A 152 -0.54 13.13 -15.57
N LEU A 153 -0.14 12.53 -14.45
CA LEU A 153 -0.34 11.11 -14.17
C LEU A 153 -1.83 10.74 -14.20
N ALA A 154 -2.67 11.52 -13.51
CA ALA A 154 -4.11 11.28 -13.50
C ALA A 154 -4.73 11.41 -14.90
N GLU A 155 -4.29 12.38 -15.70
CA GLU A 155 -4.72 12.55 -17.10
C GLU A 155 -4.27 11.38 -17.98
N GLU A 156 -3.03 10.89 -17.83
CA GLU A 156 -2.51 9.75 -18.61
C GLU A 156 -3.19 8.43 -18.25
N VAL A 157 -3.56 8.26 -16.98
CA VAL A 157 -4.27 7.07 -16.52
C VAL A 157 -5.73 7.11 -16.91
N LEU A 158 -6.42 8.22 -16.62
CA LEU A 158 -7.87 8.31 -16.74
C LEU A 158 -8.35 8.72 -18.13
N GLY A 159 -7.63 9.59 -18.84
CA GLY A 159 -8.15 10.25 -20.04
C GLY A 159 -9.48 10.96 -19.75
N ASP A 160 -10.53 10.56 -20.46
CA ASP A 160 -11.93 10.98 -20.27
C ASP A 160 -12.74 10.07 -19.31
N GLY A 161 -12.07 9.10 -18.69
CA GLY A 161 -12.63 8.08 -17.81
C GLY A 161 -13.22 8.62 -16.50
N GLU A 162 -13.72 7.71 -15.67
CA GLU A 162 -14.44 7.99 -14.44
C GLU A 162 -13.71 7.37 -13.24
N VAL A 163 -13.74 8.06 -12.11
CA VAL A 163 -13.26 7.52 -10.83
C VAL A 163 -14.47 6.92 -10.12
N VAL A 164 -14.40 5.63 -9.80
CA VAL A 164 -15.50 4.88 -9.19
C VAL A 164 -15.15 4.56 -7.73
N ILE A 165 -15.76 5.28 -6.80
CA ILE A 165 -15.41 5.31 -5.38
C ILE A 165 -16.48 4.59 -4.55
N SER A 166 -16.07 3.63 -3.70
CA SER A 166 -16.98 2.98 -2.74
C SER A 166 -17.28 3.88 -1.55
N ARG A 167 -18.35 3.57 -0.83
CA ARG A 167 -18.72 4.20 0.43
C ARG A 167 -17.60 4.10 1.48
N GLU A 168 -16.88 2.98 1.51
CA GLU A 168 -15.74 2.74 2.41
C GLU A 168 -14.59 3.72 2.15
N ALA A 169 -14.47 4.21 0.92
CA ALA A 169 -13.42 5.14 0.48
C ALA A 169 -13.94 6.59 0.31
N GLU A 170 -15.15 6.90 0.77
CA GLU A 170 -15.85 8.16 0.53
C GLU A 170 -15.12 9.40 1.09
N ASP A 171 -14.27 9.22 2.12
CA ASP A 171 -13.43 10.29 2.69
C ASP A 171 -12.45 10.92 1.68
N TYR A 172 -12.12 10.17 0.61
CA TYR A 172 -11.24 10.58 -0.49
C TYR A 172 -12.02 11.21 -1.66
N ARG A 173 -13.35 11.25 -1.64
CA ARG A 173 -14.12 11.87 -2.73
C ARG A 173 -13.71 13.33 -3.00
N PRO A 174 -13.44 14.19 -2.00
CA PRO A 174 -13.09 15.58 -2.26
C PRO A 174 -11.82 15.76 -3.09
N GLU A 175 -10.78 14.96 -2.87
CA GLU A 175 -9.56 15.04 -3.67
C GLU A 175 -9.78 14.68 -5.14
N TRP A 176 -10.63 13.67 -5.42
CA TRP A 176 -10.97 13.29 -6.79
C TRP A 176 -11.87 14.32 -7.45
N ASN A 177 -12.85 14.87 -6.72
CA ASN A 177 -13.69 15.96 -7.22
C ASN A 177 -12.85 17.17 -7.63
N TRP A 178 -11.86 17.53 -6.82
CA TRP A 178 -10.94 18.63 -7.13
C TRP A 178 -10.04 18.31 -8.32
N LEU A 179 -9.53 17.08 -8.41
CA LEU A 179 -8.55 16.69 -9.43
C LEU A 179 -9.19 16.52 -10.81
N VAL A 180 -10.33 15.84 -10.90
CA VAL A 180 -10.95 15.44 -12.18
C VAL A 180 -12.34 16.04 -12.41
N GLY A 181 -12.93 16.71 -11.42
CA GLY A 181 -14.27 17.30 -11.49
C GLY A 181 -15.37 16.34 -11.03
N GLU A 182 -16.37 16.87 -10.32
CA GLU A 182 -17.46 16.11 -9.69
C GLU A 182 -18.24 15.23 -10.68
N ALA A 183 -18.41 15.69 -11.93
CA ALA A 183 -19.13 14.96 -12.97
C ALA A 183 -18.48 13.60 -13.30
N ARG A 184 -17.18 13.45 -13.07
CA ARG A 184 -16.39 12.25 -13.37
C ARG A 184 -16.20 11.33 -12.18
N VAL A 185 -16.67 11.71 -10.99
CA VAL A 185 -16.55 10.89 -9.76
C VAL A 185 -17.89 10.23 -9.46
N ARG A 186 -17.94 8.90 -9.52
CA ARG A 186 -19.17 8.10 -9.44
C ARG A 186 -19.13 7.19 -8.22
N SER A 187 -20.28 7.00 -7.55
CA SER A 187 -20.39 6.04 -6.44
C SER A 187 -20.44 4.61 -6.95
N ALA A 188 -19.66 3.71 -6.35
CA ALA A 188 -19.52 2.33 -6.78
C ALA A 188 -20.80 1.49 -6.60
N GLU A 189 -21.61 1.78 -5.57
CA GLU A 189 -22.78 0.96 -5.17
C GLU A 189 -23.86 0.90 -6.25
N GLY A 190 -23.95 1.95 -7.08
CA GLY A 190 -24.88 2.04 -8.21
C GLY A 190 -24.20 2.09 -9.57
N TYR A 191 -22.87 1.95 -9.64
CA TYR A 191 -22.14 2.09 -10.88
C TYR A 191 -22.39 0.90 -11.81
N ARG A 192 -22.56 1.18 -13.11
CA ARG A 192 -22.59 0.17 -14.17
C ARG A 192 -21.48 0.49 -15.17
N CYS A 193 -20.67 -0.49 -15.51
CA CYS A 193 -19.53 -0.33 -16.39
C CYS A 193 -19.99 0.04 -17.80
N GLY A 194 -19.48 1.16 -18.32
CA GLY A 194 -19.73 1.64 -19.67
C GLY A 194 -18.57 1.39 -20.62
N GLU A 195 -18.42 2.25 -21.63
CA GLU A 195 -17.29 2.22 -22.58
C GLU A 195 -16.08 3.01 -22.08
N ARG A 196 -16.31 4.00 -21.20
CA ARG A 196 -15.27 4.79 -20.56
C ARG A 196 -14.46 3.93 -19.59
N LEU A 197 -13.19 4.29 -19.41
CA LEU A 197 -12.34 3.68 -18.39
C LEU A 197 -12.92 3.97 -17.00
N ALA A 198 -13.12 2.94 -16.20
CA ALA A 198 -13.38 3.06 -14.77
C ALA A 198 -12.07 2.88 -13.99
N TYR A 199 -11.61 3.92 -13.31
CA TYR A 199 -10.58 3.78 -12.29
C TYR A 199 -11.24 3.30 -11.01
N ARG A 200 -10.97 2.04 -10.66
CA ARG A 200 -11.48 1.42 -9.45
C ARG A 200 -10.85 2.08 -8.23
N PHE A 201 -11.67 2.73 -7.42
CA PHE A 201 -11.28 3.30 -6.13
C PHE A 201 -12.09 2.65 -5.00
N PHE A 202 -11.95 1.33 -4.92
CA PHE A 202 -12.54 0.48 -3.89
C PHE A 202 -11.68 -0.79 -3.80
N GLU A 203 -11.66 -1.45 -2.65
CA GLU A 203 -10.85 -2.65 -2.42
C GLU A 203 -11.58 -3.90 -2.92
N MET A 204 -10.86 -5.00 -3.21
CA MET A 204 -11.53 -6.20 -3.73
C MET A 204 -12.45 -6.89 -2.72
N PHE A 205 -12.31 -6.62 -1.42
CA PHE A 205 -13.28 -7.09 -0.43
C PHE A 205 -14.64 -6.38 -0.53
N ASP A 206 -14.70 -5.17 -1.12
CA ASP A 206 -15.97 -4.45 -1.36
C ASP A 206 -16.76 -5.08 -2.51
N TRP A 207 -16.07 -5.75 -3.46
CA TRP A 207 -16.62 -6.22 -4.73
C TRP A 207 -17.98 -6.88 -4.59
N ILE A 208 -18.15 -7.79 -3.63
CA ILE A 208 -19.39 -8.56 -3.44
C ILE A 208 -20.62 -7.66 -3.20
N SER A 209 -20.45 -6.50 -2.56
CA SER A 209 -21.53 -5.55 -2.31
C SER A 209 -21.89 -4.71 -3.55
N LEU A 210 -21.02 -4.66 -4.56
CA LEU A 210 -21.12 -3.78 -5.73
C LEU A 210 -21.90 -4.43 -6.88
N GLY A 211 -23.18 -4.72 -6.64
CA GLY A 211 -24.04 -5.44 -7.59
C GLY A 211 -24.15 -4.82 -9.00
N GLY A 212 -24.11 -3.50 -9.10
CA GLY A 212 -24.10 -2.79 -10.39
C GLY A 212 -22.85 -3.12 -11.22
N ILE A 213 -21.68 -3.08 -10.60
CA ILE A 213 -20.39 -3.41 -11.23
C ILE A 213 -20.37 -4.89 -11.59
N ARG A 214 -20.71 -5.77 -10.65
CA ARG A 214 -20.75 -7.23 -10.83
C ARG A 214 -21.64 -7.68 -12.00
N SER A 215 -22.75 -6.99 -12.22
CA SER A 215 -23.70 -7.33 -13.30
C SER A 215 -23.36 -6.71 -14.67
N SER A 216 -22.35 -5.85 -14.75
CA SER A 216 -22.02 -5.10 -15.99
C SER A 216 -20.56 -5.15 -16.39
N TRP A 217 -19.67 -5.53 -15.47
CA TRP A 217 -18.25 -5.70 -15.76
C TRP A 217 -18.00 -7.03 -16.49
N GLY A 218 -17.14 -6.96 -17.49
CA GLY A 218 -16.57 -8.08 -18.21
C GLY A 218 -15.14 -7.73 -18.61
N PRO A 219 -14.33 -8.70 -19.06
CA PRO A 219 -12.94 -8.46 -19.43
C PRO A 219 -12.73 -7.47 -20.58
N ASP A 220 -13.76 -7.27 -21.41
CA ASP A 220 -13.82 -6.27 -22.48
C ASP A 220 -13.97 -4.84 -21.94
N ARG A 221 -14.46 -4.67 -20.70
CA ARG A 221 -14.63 -3.37 -20.06
C ARG A 221 -13.30 -2.84 -19.56
N LYS A 222 -13.08 -1.54 -19.81
CA LYS A 222 -11.88 -0.84 -19.38
C LYS A 222 -11.97 -0.55 -17.89
N MET A 223 -11.16 -1.24 -17.08
CA MET A 223 -11.02 -0.97 -15.66
C MET A 223 -9.52 -0.88 -15.31
N GLU A 224 -9.12 0.27 -14.76
CA GLU A 224 -7.77 0.44 -14.20
C GLU A 224 -7.73 -0.15 -12.78
N ALA A 225 -6.56 -0.66 -12.38
CA ALA A 225 -6.39 -1.55 -11.23
C ALA A 225 -7.31 -2.77 -11.34
N ALA A 226 -7.08 -3.58 -12.40
CA ALA A 226 -7.85 -4.79 -12.71
C ALA A 226 -8.18 -5.63 -11.45
N PRO A 227 -9.37 -6.25 -11.37
CA PRO A 227 -9.91 -6.86 -10.16
C PRO A 227 -9.19 -8.15 -9.74
N LYS A 228 -7.94 -8.01 -9.30
CA LYS A 228 -7.02 -9.09 -8.93
C LYS A 228 -6.74 -9.04 -7.43
N ALA A 229 -7.66 -9.59 -6.63
CA ALA A 229 -7.56 -9.57 -5.17
C ALA A 229 -6.25 -10.14 -4.63
N PHE A 230 -5.66 -11.14 -5.30
CA PHE A 230 -4.37 -11.69 -4.88
C PHE A 230 -3.22 -10.68 -4.96
N LEU A 231 -3.30 -9.61 -5.76
CA LEU A 231 -2.26 -8.56 -5.80
C LEU A 231 -2.36 -7.58 -4.62
N GLU A 232 -3.51 -7.54 -3.92
CA GLU A 232 -3.74 -6.70 -2.73
C GLU A 232 -3.30 -7.40 -1.43
N GLU A 233 -2.82 -8.66 -1.52
CA GLU A 233 -2.46 -9.49 -0.38
C GLU A 233 -1.11 -9.12 0.24
N LYS A 234 -1.10 -8.78 1.52
CA LYS A 234 0.13 -8.60 2.31
C LYS A 234 0.94 -9.90 2.49
N LEU A 235 0.31 -11.06 2.28
CA LEU A 235 0.96 -12.38 2.35
C LEU A 235 2.12 -12.52 1.35
N TRP A 236 2.15 -11.72 0.28
CA TRP A 236 3.30 -11.63 -0.62
C TRP A 236 4.63 -11.37 0.09
N TRP A 237 4.62 -10.63 1.21
CA TRP A 237 5.84 -10.42 2.00
C TRP A 237 6.36 -11.71 2.62
N ALA A 238 5.47 -12.55 3.13
CA ALA A 238 5.86 -13.86 3.66
C ALA A 238 6.36 -14.78 2.54
N LEU A 239 5.64 -14.84 1.40
CA LEU A 239 6.02 -15.63 0.23
C LEU A 239 7.38 -15.19 -0.36
N PHE A 240 7.66 -13.90 -0.38
CA PHE A 240 8.94 -13.37 -0.85
C PHE A 240 10.14 -13.91 -0.05
N TRP A 241 9.97 -14.12 1.26
CA TRP A 241 11.02 -14.62 2.15
C TRP A 241 11.13 -16.15 2.20
N MET A 242 10.29 -16.90 1.47
CA MET A 242 10.30 -18.35 1.47
C MET A 242 11.39 -18.92 0.54
N GLN A 243 12.23 -19.80 1.10
CA GLN A 243 13.33 -20.41 0.35
C GLN A 243 12.89 -21.15 -0.93
N PRO A 244 11.78 -21.92 -0.96
CA PRO A 244 11.34 -22.59 -2.18
C PRO A 244 11.01 -21.65 -3.35
N LEU A 245 10.74 -20.37 -3.06
CA LEU A 245 10.42 -19.35 -4.06
C LEU A 245 11.63 -18.48 -4.43
N GLU A 246 12.78 -18.64 -3.76
CA GLU A 246 13.96 -17.82 -4.00
C GLU A 246 14.48 -17.92 -5.44
N GLY A 247 14.46 -19.12 -6.03
CA GLY A 247 14.84 -19.33 -7.43
C GLY A 247 13.92 -18.58 -8.40
N TRP A 248 12.61 -18.56 -8.13
CA TRP A 248 11.63 -17.80 -8.89
C TRP A 248 11.93 -16.29 -8.82
N TRP A 249 12.12 -15.77 -7.60
CA TRP A 249 12.39 -14.35 -7.40
C TRP A 249 13.70 -13.90 -8.06
N LYS A 250 14.78 -14.69 -7.92
CA LYS A 250 16.06 -14.39 -8.60
C LYS A 250 15.92 -14.40 -10.11
N LYS A 251 15.14 -15.33 -10.67
CA LYS A 251 14.87 -15.40 -12.12
C LYS A 251 14.06 -14.19 -12.61
N GLU A 252 12.95 -13.87 -11.95
CA GLU A 252 12.03 -12.82 -12.42
C GLU A 252 12.53 -11.40 -12.12
N LEU A 253 13.20 -11.20 -10.98
CA LEU A 253 13.73 -9.88 -10.59
C LEU A 253 15.14 -9.64 -11.15
N GLY A 254 15.94 -10.70 -11.33
CA GLY A 254 17.39 -10.64 -11.47
C GLY A 254 18.10 -10.56 -10.11
N GLU A 255 19.34 -11.06 -10.02
CA GLU A 255 20.04 -11.20 -8.74
C GLU A 255 20.26 -9.87 -7.99
N GLY A 256 20.60 -8.80 -8.71
CA GLY A 256 20.82 -7.47 -8.13
C GLY A 256 19.54 -6.92 -7.51
N TYR A 257 18.45 -6.89 -8.27
CA TYR A 257 17.15 -6.41 -7.78
C TYR A 257 16.61 -7.28 -6.66
N PHE A 258 16.78 -8.60 -6.73
CA PHE A 258 16.38 -9.49 -5.64
C PHE A 258 17.09 -9.14 -4.33
N ARG A 259 18.41 -8.89 -4.36
CA ARG A 259 19.19 -8.49 -3.18
C ARG A 259 18.69 -7.16 -2.61
N GLU A 260 18.58 -6.15 -3.45
CA GLU A 260 18.15 -4.80 -3.05
C GLU A 260 16.71 -4.80 -2.52
N PHE A 261 15.81 -5.56 -3.15
CA PHE A 261 14.42 -5.68 -2.70
C PHE A 261 14.32 -6.45 -1.39
N ARG A 262 15.21 -7.44 -1.16
CA ARG A 262 15.27 -8.19 0.09
C ARG A 262 15.79 -7.37 1.27
N GLU A 263 16.66 -6.39 1.03
CA GLU A 263 17.04 -5.40 2.03
C GLU A 263 15.88 -4.45 2.37
N LEU A 264 15.06 -4.12 1.36
CA LEU A 264 13.94 -3.19 1.48
C LEU A 264 12.72 -3.80 2.21
N VAL A 265 12.40 -5.07 1.98
CA VAL A 265 11.20 -5.74 2.55
C VAL A 265 11.53 -6.34 3.91
N PRO A 266 10.94 -5.87 5.03
CA PRO A 266 11.18 -6.47 6.34
C PRO A 266 10.83 -7.96 6.36
N ARG A 267 11.65 -8.75 7.05
CA ARG A 267 11.46 -10.20 7.22
C ARG A 267 10.04 -10.52 7.65
N ALA A 268 9.41 -11.45 6.94
CA ALA A 268 8.05 -11.90 7.20
C ALA A 268 7.91 -13.43 7.19
N TRP A 269 6.87 -13.92 7.84
CA TRP A 269 6.51 -15.34 7.94
C TRP A 269 5.00 -15.51 7.77
N PRO A 270 4.55 -16.57 7.07
CA PRO A 270 3.13 -16.90 7.03
C PRO A 270 2.72 -17.39 8.42
N LEU A 271 1.78 -16.70 9.06
CA LEU A 271 1.37 -17.04 10.43
C LEU A 271 0.31 -18.13 10.38
N ARG A 272 0.75 -19.35 10.08
CA ARG A 272 -0.08 -20.53 9.84
C ARG A 272 0.25 -21.68 10.81
N PRO A 273 -0.72 -22.54 11.15
CA PRO A 273 -0.41 -23.80 11.82
C PRO A 273 0.63 -24.60 11.02
N VAL A 274 1.66 -25.09 11.72
CA VAL A 274 2.72 -25.91 11.15
C VAL A 274 3.28 -26.83 12.23
N GLU A 275 3.48 -28.09 11.86
CA GLU A 275 4.25 -29.05 12.64
C GLU A 275 5.60 -29.20 11.94
N LEU A 276 6.67 -28.79 12.62
CA LEU A 276 8.03 -28.95 12.13
C LEU A 276 8.61 -30.28 12.63
N PRO A 277 9.53 -30.92 11.87
CA PRO A 277 10.29 -32.04 12.41
C PRO A 277 11.13 -31.60 13.62
N PRO A 278 11.62 -32.53 14.47
CA PRO A 278 12.34 -32.19 15.71
C PRO A 278 13.56 -31.26 15.55
N GLU A 279 14.19 -31.27 14.39
CA GLU A 279 15.34 -30.43 14.01
C GLU A 279 14.93 -29.13 13.28
N GLY A 280 13.65 -28.98 12.93
CA GLY A 280 13.13 -27.87 12.16
C GLY A 280 12.93 -26.61 13.01
N ILE A 281 13.32 -25.46 12.46
CA ILE A 281 13.10 -24.16 13.09
C ILE A 281 12.47 -23.17 12.11
N LEU A 282 11.66 -22.26 12.63
CA LEU A 282 11.24 -21.07 11.89
C LEU A 282 12.45 -20.13 11.72
N PRO A 283 12.90 -19.86 10.47
CA PRO A 283 14.16 -19.16 10.24
C PRO A 283 14.17 -17.78 10.89
N GLU A 284 15.30 -17.45 11.51
CA GLU A 284 15.58 -16.21 12.27
C GLU A 284 14.74 -15.96 13.54
N LEU A 285 13.63 -16.70 13.75
CA LEU A 285 12.91 -16.70 15.03
C LEU A 285 13.54 -17.69 16.02
N GLY A 286 14.13 -18.78 15.52
CA GLY A 286 14.79 -19.77 16.36
C GLY A 286 13.83 -20.58 17.23
N ILE A 287 12.58 -20.70 16.80
CA ILE A 287 11.51 -21.43 17.50
C ILE A 287 11.03 -22.60 16.64
N GLN A 288 10.52 -23.66 17.26
CA GLN A 288 9.87 -24.78 16.57
C GLN A 288 8.35 -24.63 16.50
N ARG A 289 7.77 -23.94 17.49
CA ARG A 289 6.33 -23.80 17.64
C ARG A 289 5.93 -22.34 17.88
N TRP A 290 4.79 -21.93 17.35
CA TRP A 290 4.30 -20.56 17.52
C TRP A 290 3.96 -20.19 18.96
N ASP A 291 3.60 -21.15 19.81
CA ASP A 291 3.31 -20.90 21.24
C ASP A 291 4.55 -20.44 22.02
N GLU A 292 5.75 -20.66 21.50
CA GLU A 292 6.98 -20.08 22.05
C GLU A 292 7.01 -18.55 21.96
N LEU A 293 6.38 -17.94 20.94
CA LEU A 293 6.25 -16.48 20.83
C LEU A 293 5.41 -15.87 21.97
N GLU A 294 4.56 -16.65 22.63
CA GLU A 294 3.79 -16.19 23.79
C GLU A 294 4.69 -15.89 25.00
N LYS A 295 5.90 -16.45 25.02
CA LYS A 295 6.88 -16.30 26.09
C LYS A 295 7.88 -15.17 25.82
N PHE A 296 7.88 -14.60 24.62
CA PHE A 296 8.79 -13.51 24.27
C PHE A 296 8.51 -12.28 25.14
N SER A 297 9.57 -11.64 25.63
CA SER A 297 9.47 -10.35 26.34
C SER A 297 9.04 -9.23 25.38
N GLN A 298 8.54 -8.11 25.88
CA GLN A 298 8.19 -6.95 25.03
C GLN A 298 9.37 -6.50 24.13
N ARG A 299 10.61 -6.54 24.65
CA ARG A 299 11.83 -6.19 23.90
C ARG A 299 12.13 -7.16 22.76
N ASN A 300 11.72 -8.42 22.89
CA ASN A 300 11.93 -9.45 21.88
C ASN A 300 10.75 -9.53 20.89
N ARG A 301 9.69 -8.73 21.08
CA ARG A 301 8.49 -8.65 20.22
C ARG A 301 8.50 -7.42 19.33
N ASP A 302 9.65 -7.12 18.71
CA ASP A 302 9.71 -6.22 17.55
C ASP A 302 9.11 -6.93 16.31
N LEU A 303 7.84 -7.27 16.43
CA LEU A 303 7.05 -8.08 15.52
C LEU A 303 5.67 -7.46 15.35
N VAL A 304 5.11 -7.63 14.17
CA VAL A 304 3.79 -7.13 13.79
C VAL A 304 2.98 -8.27 13.19
N ILE A 305 1.78 -8.48 13.71
CA ILE A 305 0.80 -9.36 13.08
C ILE A 305 -0.07 -8.49 12.16
N LYS A 306 -0.20 -8.89 10.89
CA LYS A 306 -1.00 -8.19 9.88
C LYS A 306 -1.99 -9.15 9.24
N VAL A 307 -3.26 -8.75 9.18
CA VAL A 307 -4.30 -9.40 8.35
C VAL A 307 -3.93 -9.21 6.86
N SER A 308 -4.18 -10.22 6.02
CA SER A 308 -3.95 -10.14 4.57
C SER A 308 -5.23 -9.85 3.76
N GLY A 309 -5.04 -9.28 2.56
CA GLY A 309 -5.89 -8.36 1.78
C GLY A 309 -7.28 -8.80 1.27
N PHE A 310 -7.96 -9.77 1.88
CA PHE A 310 -9.39 -10.00 1.65
C PHE A 310 -10.17 -9.91 2.95
N SER A 311 -10.22 -8.70 3.52
CA SER A 311 -10.87 -8.45 4.79
C SER A 311 -11.21 -6.98 4.97
N PRO A 312 -12.42 -6.62 5.46
CA PRO A 312 -12.70 -5.26 5.89
C PRO A 312 -11.77 -4.77 7.01
N LYS A 313 -11.10 -5.68 7.73
CA LYS A 313 -10.10 -5.36 8.75
C LYS A 313 -8.70 -5.10 8.17
N ALA A 314 -8.44 -5.48 6.92
CA ALA A 314 -7.15 -5.26 6.26
C ALA A 314 -6.92 -3.79 5.85
N TRP A 315 -7.98 -2.96 5.90
CA TRP A 315 -7.94 -1.53 5.63
C TRP A 315 -7.54 -0.71 6.87
N GLY A 316 -6.55 0.15 6.70
CA GLY A 316 -6.02 1.03 7.75
C GLY A 316 -5.33 0.28 8.90
N SER A 317 -5.20 0.92 10.07
CA SER A 317 -4.52 0.35 11.23
C SER A 317 -5.33 -0.72 12.01
N ARG A 318 -6.54 -1.06 11.55
CA ARG A 318 -7.50 -1.92 12.28
C ARG A 318 -7.09 -3.40 12.32
N GLY A 319 -6.26 -3.84 11.37
CA GLY A 319 -5.77 -5.23 11.24
C GLY A 319 -4.31 -5.42 11.64
N VAL A 320 -3.73 -4.47 12.38
CA VAL A 320 -2.30 -4.46 12.72
C VAL A 320 -2.10 -4.55 14.23
N THR A 321 -1.37 -5.57 14.68
CA THR A 321 -0.99 -5.74 16.09
C THR A 321 0.53 -5.64 16.23
N VAL A 322 1.02 -4.57 16.87
CA VAL A 322 2.45 -4.36 17.15
C VAL A 322 2.82 -4.98 18.50
N GLY A 323 3.61 -6.04 18.51
CA GLY A 323 3.83 -6.89 19.68
C GLY A 323 4.50 -6.21 20.87
N ARG A 324 5.35 -5.20 20.62
CA ARG A 324 6.01 -4.41 21.68
C ARG A 324 5.04 -3.46 22.40
N ASP A 325 4.01 -2.97 21.69
CA ASP A 325 3.06 -1.98 22.19
C ASP A 325 1.87 -2.64 22.92
N GLN A 326 1.81 -3.97 22.94
CA GLN A 326 0.72 -4.73 23.57
C GLN A 326 1.16 -5.42 24.87
N PRO A 327 0.26 -5.47 25.87
CA PRO A 327 0.37 -6.41 26.99
C PRO A 327 0.47 -7.86 26.51
N ARG A 328 1.07 -8.73 27.31
CA ARG A 328 1.33 -10.13 26.94
C ARG A 328 0.04 -10.88 26.62
N GLU A 329 -0.99 -10.68 27.43
CA GLU A 329 -2.29 -11.33 27.33
C GLU A 329 -2.93 -11.02 25.97
N LYS A 330 -2.91 -9.74 25.57
CA LYS A 330 -3.44 -9.28 24.28
C LYS A 330 -2.59 -9.76 23.11
N TRP A 331 -1.26 -9.77 23.23
CA TRP A 331 -0.38 -10.35 22.22
C TRP A 331 -0.69 -11.83 21.97
N THR A 332 -0.75 -12.63 23.05
CA THR A 332 -1.07 -14.06 22.98
C THR A 332 -2.44 -14.31 22.37
N ALA A 333 -3.47 -13.53 22.77
CA ALA A 333 -4.81 -13.65 22.20
C ALA A 333 -4.80 -13.39 20.68
N ASN A 334 -4.15 -12.32 20.22
CA ASN A 334 -4.07 -11.99 18.79
C ASN A 334 -3.27 -13.04 18.00
N LEU A 335 -2.18 -13.56 18.57
CA LEU A 335 -1.38 -14.63 17.95
C LEU A 335 -2.21 -15.90 17.74
N ARG A 336 -2.92 -16.35 18.79
CA ARG A 336 -3.79 -17.54 18.72
C ARG A 336 -4.93 -17.35 17.72
N GLN A 337 -5.57 -16.17 17.75
CA GLN A 337 -6.63 -15.83 16.80
C GLN A 337 -6.12 -15.88 15.35
N ALA A 338 -4.97 -15.28 15.07
CA ALA A 338 -4.39 -15.27 13.72
C ALA A 338 -4.08 -16.69 13.20
N LEU A 339 -3.59 -17.59 14.07
CA LEU A 339 -3.35 -19.00 13.73
C LEU A 339 -4.64 -19.77 13.47
N GLN A 340 -5.69 -19.52 14.27
CA GLN A 340 -7.01 -20.13 14.09
C GLN A 340 -7.68 -19.65 12.80
N ASP A 341 -7.50 -18.37 12.47
CA ASP A 341 -8.13 -17.74 11.30
C ASP A 341 -7.46 -18.09 9.97
N TRP A 342 -6.26 -18.69 9.97
CA TRP A 342 -5.45 -18.93 8.75
C TRP A 342 -6.25 -19.43 7.54
N SER A 343 -7.14 -20.41 7.73
CA SER A 343 -7.93 -21.03 6.66
C SER A 343 -8.98 -20.11 6.01
N ARG A 344 -9.32 -18.98 6.64
CA ARG A 344 -10.35 -18.04 6.18
C ARG A 344 -9.84 -16.62 6.02
N GLN A 345 -8.83 -16.24 6.80
CA GLN A 345 -8.24 -14.92 6.82
C GLN A 345 -6.77 -15.07 7.16
N PRO A 346 -5.91 -15.28 6.15
CA PRO A 346 -4.48 -15.40 6.35
C PRO A 346 -3.91 -14.17 7.06
N HIS A 347 -2.97 -14.44 7.95
CA HIS A 347 -2.16 -13.42 8.59
C HIS A 347 -0.69 -13.66 8.28
N LEU A 348 0.10 -12.60 8.32
CA LEU A 348 1.55 -12.70 8.38
C LEU A 348 2.06 -12.14 9.70
N LEU A 349 3.19 -12.69 10.13
CA LEU A 349 4.07 -12.09 11.12
C LEU A 349 5.17 -11.35 10.36
N GLN A 350 5.50 -10.13 10.73
CA GLN A 350 6.57 -9.34 10.11
C GLN A 350 7.45 -8.70 11.18
N ARG A 351 8.76 -8.60 10.95
CA ARG A 351 9.63 -7.78 11.81
C ARG A 351 9.19 -6.32 11.78
N PHE A 352 9.13 -5.71 12.95
CA PHE A 352 8.86 -4.28 13.07
C PHE A 352 10.09 -3.49 12.63
N ALA A 353 9.94 -2.63 11.63
CA ALA A 353 10.98 -1.70 11.21
C ALA A 353 11.05 -0.54 12.21
N ARG A 354 12.18 -0.40 12.91
CA ARG A 354 12.37 0.70 13.87
C ARG A 354 12.52 2.02 13.10
N LEU A 355 11.58 2.92 13.34
CA LEU A 355 11.54 4.23 12.69
C LEU A 355 12.68 5.12 13.18
N GLY A 356 13.38 5.72 12.22
CA GLY A 356 14.29 6.82 12.48
C GLY A 356 13.53 8.14 12.62
N GLU A 357 14.27 9.20 12.89
CA GLU A 357 13.74 10.56 12.96
C GLU A 357 14.29 11.41 11.81
N VAL A 358 13.43 12.23 11.22
CA VAL A 358 13.79 13.30 10.29
C VAL A 358 13.44 14.65 10.90
N SER A 359 14.21 15.68 10.54
CA SER A 359 13.93 17.05 10.95
C SER A 359 13.05 17.71 9.88
N HIS A 360 11.97 18.36 10.29
CA HIS A 360 11.13 19.14 9.39
C HIS A 360 10.45 20.29 10.14
N PRO A 361 10.46 21.52 9.62
CA PRO A 361 9.80 22.64 10.26
C PRO A 361 8.28 22.51 10.13
N VAL A 362 7.57 22.86 11.19
CA VAL A 362 6.11 22.84 11.24
C VAL A 362 5.59 24.14 11.86
N TRP A 363 4.47 24.62 11.33
CA TRP A 363 3.78 25.81 11.79
C TRP A 363 3.03 25.56 13.11
N HIS A 364 3.26 26.44 14.10
CA HIS A 364 2.52 26.47 15.35
C HIS A 364 1.53 27.61 15.39
N GLU A 365 0.24 27.28 15.30
CA GLU A 365 -0.83 28.29 15.33
C GLU A 365 -0.83 29.12 16.62
N SER A 366 -0.57 28.49 17.78
CA SER A 366 -0.57 29.18 19.08
C SER A 366 0.59 30.17 19.26
N ARG A 367 1.71 29.93 18.57
CA ARG A 367 2.93 30.75 18.67
C ARG A 367 3.16 31.61 17.44
N ASN A 368 2.38 31.40 16.38
CA ASN A 368 2.49 32.09 15.11
C ASN A 368 3.92 32.05 14.55
N GLU A 369 4.56 30.88 14.60
CA GLU A 369 5.93 30.66 14.13
C GLU A 369 6.15 29.26 13.58
N MET A 370 7.13 29.14 12.67
CA MET A 370 7.70 27.85 12.28
C MET A 370 8.66 27.36 13.36
N SER A 371 8.59 26.07 13.70
CA SER A 371 9.60 25.43 14.55
C SER A 371 10.10 24.13 13.95
N GLU A 372 11.42 23.97 13.95
CA GLU A 372 12.09 22.72 13.58
C GLU A 372 11.76 21.64 14.61
N GLU A 373 11.17 20.53 14.15
CA GLU A 373 10.80 19.40 15.01
C GLU A 373 11.27 18.07 14.41
N ARG A 374 11.34 17.04 15.26
CA ARG A 374 11.70 15.68 14.85
C ARG A 374 10.46 14.82 14.63
N TRP A 375 10.44 14.13 13.51
CA TRP A 375 9.31 13.36 13.02
C TRP A 375 9.72 11.97 12.60
N ARG A 376 8.79 11.01 12.71
CA ARG A 376 8.93 9.73 12.01
C ARG A 376 8.34 9.87 10.62
N LEU A 377 9.07 9.42 9.61
CA LEU A 377 8.67 9.59 8.22
C LEU A 377 8.07 8.29 7.65
N ARG A 378 6.80 8.39 7.24
CA ARG A 378 6.22 7.49 6.23
C ARG A 378 6.14 8.24 4.91
N LEU A 379 6.88 7.79 3.91
CA LEU A 379 6.90 8.37 2.57
C LEU A 379 6.13 7.46 1.61
N CYS A 380 5.16 8.03 0.88
CA CYS A 380 4.27 7.30 -0.02
C CYS A 380 4.39 7.86 -1.45
N PRO A 381 5.51 7.64 -2.16
CA PRO A 381 5.66 8.12 -3.54
C PRO A 381 4.67 7.43 -4.47
N TYR A 382 4.31 8.10 -5.57
CA TYR A 382 3.48 7.52 -6.62
C TYR A 382 4.34 7.23 -7.85
N TYR A 383 4.09 6.09 -8.48
CA TYR A 383 4.70 5.71 -9.74
C TYR A 383 3.64 5.36 -10.75
N LEU A 384 3.90 5.72 -12.01
CA LEU A 384 3.11 5.28 -13.15
C LEU A 384 3.86 4.19 -13.90
N VAL A 385 3.22 3.05 -14.09
CA VAL A 385 3.69 2.02 -15.02
C VAL A 385 3.25 2.44 -16.42
N THR A 386 4.23 2.75 -17.25
CA THR A 386 4.08 3.09 -18.67
C THR A 386 4.67 1.98 -19.55
N GLY A 387 4.17 1.90 -20.79
CA GLY A 387 4.41 0.77 -21.70
C GLY A 387 3.42 -0.36 -21.46
#